data_AF-A0A1X7HSR2-F1
#
_entry.id   AF-A0A1X7HSR2-F1
#
_cell.length_a   1.000
_cell.length_b   1.000
_cell.length_c   1.000
_cell.angle_alpha   90.00
_cell.angle_beta   90.00
_cell.angle_gamma   90.00
#
_symmetry.space_group_name_H-M   'P 1'
#
loop_
_entity.id
_entity.type
_entity.pdbx_description
1 polymer ?
#
loop_
_entity_poly.entity_id
_entity_poly.type
_entity_poly.pdbx_seq_one_letter_code
_entity_poly.pdbx_strand_id
1 'polypeptide(L)'
;MDLKQTINAYQQTEDTALIDRIMEDVEEIDFTEDPTRRYVSSETSDIRITLSEPHLYIAYRIKAIREKAVKNAWYIRQPQRYAYPEINRYLSILILDCGMRIPFEPIDTDRYVLTFEINTELLYWLISKDVEIEQRFKDNHNETEYKIYRSLITKVITIEEEANQEEARIRVEVMEDMRQALAYVLKYVDADRSDREIVSYVNDAIMTRYYDIQANRNGLRRVRKSGSDRRMRPRFSSALMTVIGYEIPEWVLTKKLSEQNAEFLQKLIMSVEEDMREGREEGYNVTAKGEYVVSGAYVARVSGLPYETARKRLARIRKKLEIYSL
;
A
#
# COMPACT_ATOMS: atom_id res chain seq x y z
N MET A 1 -7.92 28.16 -11.20
CA MET A 1 -6.84 27.79 -12.15
C MET A 1 -7.44 27.16 -13.41
N ASP A 2 -6.94 27.46 -14.62
CA ASP A 2 -7.43 26.78 -15.84
C ASP A 2 -6.80 25.38 -15.94
N LEU A 3 -7.64 24.33 -15.80
CA LEU A 3 -7.20 22.94 -15.79
C LEU A 3 -6.54 22.55 -17.13
N LYS A 4 -7.04 23.02 -18.26
CA LYS A 4 -6.54 22.62 -19.58
C LYS A 4 -5.18 23.24 -19.86
N GLN A 5 -5.03 24.53 -19.55
CA GLN A 5 -3.75 25.23 -19.71
C GLN A 5 -2.65 24.58 -18.88
N THR A 6 -2.97 24.20 -17.64
CA THR A 6 -1.99 23.60 -16.73
C THR A 6 -1.66 22.15 -17.09
N ILE A 7 -2.60 21.37 -17.63
CA ILE A 7 -2.31 20.06 -18.24
C ILE A 7 -1.39 20.22 -19.45
N ASN A 8 -1.69 21.16 -20.36
CA ASN A 8 -0.88 21.40 -21.55
C ASN A 8 0.55 21.84 -21.18
N ALA A 9 0.70 22.69 -20.17
CA ALA A 9 2.00 23.09 -19.64
C ALA A 9 2.79 21.86 -19.14
N TYR A 10 2.15 20.99 -18.35
CA TYR A 10 2.79 19.75 -17.91
C TYR A 10 3.20 18.84 -19.09
N GLN A 11 2.34 18.69 -20.09
CA GLN A 11 2.63 17.82 -21.25
C GLN A 11 3.74 18.36 -22.15
N GLN A 12 3.92 19.68 -22.23
CA GLN A 12 4.89 20.32 -23.13
C GLN A 12 6.23 20.61 -22.44
N THR A 13 6.19 21.06 -21.19
CA THR A 13 7.39 21.53 -20.47
C THR A 13 7.65 20.80 -19.16
N GLU A 14 6.91 19.74 -18.86
CA GLU A 14 6.99 18.99 -17.60
C GLU A 14 6.77 19.87 -16.35
N ASP A 15 6.00 20.95 -16.49
CA ASP A 15 5.63 21.84 -15.38
C ASP A 15 4.72 21.12 -14.37
N THR A 16 5.23 20.88 -13.16
CA THR A 16 4.54 20.10 -12.12
C THR A 16 3.55 20.91 -11.29
N ALA A 17 3.37 22.21 -11.54
CA ALA A 17 2.54 23.09 -10.70
C ALA A 17 1.12 22.55 -10.46
N LEU A 18 0.48 21.95 -11.46
CA LEU A 18 -0.84 21.31 -11.31
C LEU A 18 -0.82 20.10 -10.36
N ILE A 19 0.21 19.26 -10.49
CA ILE A 19 0.38 18.07 -9.65
C ILE A 19 0.62 18.53 -8.22
N ASP A 20 1.56 19.46 -8.02
CA ASP A 20 1.88 20.01 -6.71
C ASP A 20 0.65 20.62 -6.05
N ARG A 21 -0.13 21.40 -6.80
CA ARG A 21 -1.37 21.99 -6.29
C ARG A 21 -2.41 20.94 -5.88
N ILE A 22 -2.66 19.94 -6.72
CA ILE A 22 -3.60 18.86 -6.39
C ILE A 22 -3.15 18.11 -5.13
N MET A 23 -1.84 17.83 -5.00
CA MET A 23 -1.31 17.11 -3.85
C MET A 23 -1.35 17.94 -2.56
N GLU A 24 -1.12 19.25 -2.65
CA GLU A 24 -1.31 20.21 -1.55
C GLU A 24 -2.79 20.28 -1.12
N ASP A 25 -3.71 20.40 -2.06
CA ASP A 25 -5.16 20.44 -1.79
C ASP A 25 -5.68 19.15 -1.09
N VAL A 26 -5.06 17.99 -1.36
CA VAL A 26 -5.37 16.73 -0.66
C VAL A 26 -5.05 16.80 0.84
N GLU A 27 -4.02 17.57 1.21
CA GLU A 27 -3.58 17.75 2.60
C GLU A 27 -4.35 18.89 3.28
N GLU A 28 -4.48 20.03 2.62
CA GLU A 28 -5.02 21.26 3.23
C GLU A 28 -6.55 21.29 3.31
N ILE A 29 -7.26 20.77 2.31
CA ILE A 29 -8.72 20.96 2.22
C ILE A 29 -9.46 19.87 2.98
N ASP A 30 -10.27 20.25 3.96
CA ASP A 30 -11.22 19.34 4.59
C ASP A 30 -12.52 19.20 3.78
N PHE A 31 -12.52 18.30 2.81
CA PHE A 31 -13.71 17.96 2.04
C PHE A 31 -14.85 17.32 2.85
N THR A 32 -14.61 16.88 4.10
CA THR A 32 -15.67 16.27 4.93
C THR A 32 -16.60 17.31 5.54
N GLU A 33 -16.08 18.52 5.79
CA GLU A 33 -16.82 19.68 6.29
C GLU A 33 -17.48 20.51 5.19
N ASP A 34 -17.28 20.15 3.92
CA ASP A 34 -17.89 20.86 2.80
C ASP A 34 -19.43 20.84 2.88
N PRO A 35 -20.12 22.00 2.90
CA PRO A 35 -21.56 22.08 3.13
C PRO A 35 -22.40 21.52 1.97
N THR A 36 -21.79 21.32 0.79
CA THR A 36 -22.43 20.73 -0.37
C THR A 36 -22.35 19.21 -0.38
N ARG A 37 -21.54 18.61 0.51
CA ARG A 37 -21.35 17.17 0.62
C ARG A 37 -22.63 16.51 1.15
N ARG A 38 -23.23 15.62 0.35
CA ARG A 38 -24.46 14.90 0.68
C ARG A 38 -24.40 13.44 0.28
N TYR A 39 -24.93 12.57 1.11
CA TYR A 39 -25.16 11.16 0.76
C TYR A 39 -26.34 11.06 -0.21
N VAL A 40 -26.13 10.38 -1.34
CA VAL A 40 -27.15 10.15 -2.37
C VAL A 40 -28.04 8.97 -2.00
N SER A 41 -27.47 7.94 -1.38
CA SER A 41 -28.20 6.82 -0.79
C SER A 41 -27.46 6.28 0.43
N SER A 42 -28.20 5.79 1.43
CA SER A 42 -27.64 5.13 2.61
C SER A 42 -27.06 3.74 2.30
N GLU A 43 -27.46 3.12 1.19
CA GLU A 43 -27.07 1.75 0.84
C GLU A 43 -25.77 1.68 0.04
N THR A 44 -25.56 2.61 -0.90
CA THR A 44 -24.37 2.61 -1.77
C THR A 44 -23.22 3.46 -1.23
N SER A 45 -23.45 4.26 -0.19
CA SER A 45 -22.49 5.26 0.32
C SER A 45 -22.03 6.26 -0.76
N ASP A 46 -22.82 6.47 -1.81
CA ASP A 46 -22.50 7.43 -2.86
C ASP A 46 -22.60 8.85 -2.31
N ILE A 47 -21.55 9.64 -2.54
CA ILE A 47 -21.46 11.03 -2.07
C ILE A 47 -21.52 11.95 -3.28
N ARG A 48 -22.40 12.97 -3.22
CA ARG A 48 -22.37 14.14 -4.10
C ARG A 48 -21.70 15.29 -3.38
N ILE A 49 -20.82 15.99 -4.08
CA ILE A 49 -20.13 17.20 -3.62
C ILE A 49 -20.02 18.15 -4.82
N THR A 50 -20.17 19.45 -4.56
CA THR A 50 -20.07 20.50 -5.58
C THR A 50 -18.85 21.35 -5.26
N LEU A 51 -17.79 21.18 -6.04
CA LEU A 51 -16.52 21.87 -5.84
C LEU A 51 -16.38 23.01 -6.84
N SER A 52 -15.72 24.09 -6.41
CA SER A 52 -15.56 25.32 -7.19
C SER A 52 -14.67 25.15 -8.42
N GLU A 53 -13.67 24.27 -8.35
CA GLU A 53 -12.70 24.04 -9.41
C GLU A 53 -12.62 22.56 -9.82
N PRO A 54 -12.42 22.26 -11.12
CA PRO A 54 -12.35 20.88 -11.62
C PRO A 54 -11.26 20.02 -10.95
N HIS A 55 -10.07 20.58 -10.71
CA HIS A 55 -8.95 19.84 -10.13
C HIS A 55 -9.22 19.37 -8.68
N LEU A 56 -10.09 20.09 -7.94
CA LEU A 56 -10.49 19.71 -6.59
C LEU A 56 -11.24 18.38 -6.55
N TYR A 57 -11.91 17.99 -7.64
CA TYR A 57 -12.52 16.66 -7.74
C TYR A 57 -11.49 15.53 -7.82
N ILE A 58 -10.30 15.82 -8.39
CA ILE A 58 -9.17 14.88 -8.42
C ILE A 58 -8.56 14.80 -7.01
N ALA A 59 -8.34 15.95 -6.37
CA ALA A 59 -7.85 16.01 -4.98
C ALA A 59 -8.78 15.27 -4.00
N TYR A 60 -10.09 15.53 -4.08
CA TYR A 60 -11.09 14.82 -3.28
C TYR A 60 -11.02 13.31 -3.46
N ARG A 61 -10.86 12.84 -4.71
CA ARG A 61 -10.74 11.41 -5.01
C ARG A 61 -9.48 10.80 -4.39
N ILE A 62 -8.33 11.47 -4.52
CA ILE A 62 -7.07 11.04 -3.91
C ILE A 62 -7.20 10.99 -2.38
N LYS A 63 -7.75 12.03 -1.74
CA LYS A 63 -8.00 12.06 -0.29
C LYS A 63 -8.87 10.89 0.16
N ALA A 64 -9.97 10.62 -0.54
CA ALA A 64 -10.86 9.50 -0.23
C ALA A 64 -10.14 8.13 -0.30
N ILE A 65 -9.23 7.94 -1.27
CA ILE A 65 -8.43 6.71 -1.38
C ILE A 65 -7.44 6.61 -0.23
N ARG A 66 -6.75 7.70 0.10
CA ARG A 66 -5.82 7.78 1.23
C ARG A 66 -6.52 7.44 2.54
N GLU A 67 -7.64 8.08 2.86
CA GLU A 67 -8.37 7.81 4.11
C GLU A 67 -8.91 6.37 4.13
N LYS A 68 -9.29 5.80 2.98
CA LYS A 68 -9.66 4.38 2.90
C LYS A 68 -8.48 3.44 3.15
N ALA A 69 -7.27 3.79 2.71
CA ALA A 69 -6.06 3.00 2.97
C ALA A 69 -5.63 3.09 4.45
N VAL A 70 -5.70 4.30 5.03
CA VAL A 70 -5.41 4.56 6.44
C VAL A 70 -6.34 3.78 7.37
N LYS A 71 -7.59 3.53 6.97
CA LYS A 71 -8.49 2.62 7.72
C LYS A 71 -7.91 1.23 7.97
N ASN A 72 -6.89 0.77 7.22
CA ASN A 72 -6.23 -0.49 7.55
C ASN A 72 -5.44 -0.43 8.87
N ALA A 73 -4.91 0.74 9.26
CA ALA A 73 -4.30 0.92 10.57
C ALA A 73 -5.32 0.75 11.72
N TRP A 74 -6.62 0.89 11.45
CA TRP A 74 -7.65 0.55 12.43
C TRP A 74 -7.60 -0.92 12.89
N TYR A 75 -7.09 -1.84 12.05
CA TYR A 75 -6.89 -3.23 12.47
C TYR A 75 -5.83 -3.38 13.58
N ILE A 76 -4.87 -2.45 13.68
CA ILE A 76 -3.91 -2.39 14.80
C ILE A 76 -4.65 -2.03 16.10
N ARG A 77 -5.67 -1.16 16.03
CA ARG A 77 -6.50 -0.75 17.17
C ARG A 77 -7.58 -1.77 17.57
N GLN A 78 -7.94 -2.72 16.69
CA GLN A 78 -9.00 -3.71 16.96
C GLN A 78 -8.88 -4.52 18.26
N PRO A 79 -7.68 -4.92 18.74
CA PRO A 79 -7.52 -5.65 20.00
C PRO A 79 -7.97 -4.87 21.25
N GLN A 80 -8.36 -3.60 21.15
CA GLN A 80 -8.64 -2.70 22.27
C GLN A 80 -10.12 -2.62 22.69
N ARG A 81 -11.05 -3.38 22.08
CA ARG A 81 -12.50 -3.27 22.41
C ARG A 81 -12.83 -3.38 23.90
N TYR A 82 -12.03 -4.12 24.67
CA TYR A 82 -12.16 -4.25 26.12
C TYR A 82 -11.38 -3.18 26.91
N ALA A 83 -10.24 -2.70 26.38
CA ALA A 83 -9.36 -1.79 27.11
C ALA A 83 -9.97 -0.39 27.25
N TYR A 84 -10.65 0.11 26.22
CA TYR A 84 -11.24 1.46 26.26
C TYR A 84 -12.41 1.59 27.27
N PRO A 85 -13.36 0.63 27.36
CA PRO A 85 -14.35 0.64 28.43
C PRO A 85 -13.73 0.59 29.83
N GLU A 86 -12.70 -0.24 30.04
CA GLU A 86 -12.03 -0.32 31.35
C GLU A 86 -11.26 0.95 31.71
N ILE A 87 -10.57 1.57 30.74
CA ILE A 87 -9.94 2.88 30.96
C ILE A 87 -11.00 3.90 31.35
N ASN A 88 -12.13 3.98 30.64
CA ASN A 88 -13.23 4.88 30.99
C ASN A 88 -13.83 4.61 32.38
N ARG A 89 -13.91 3.33 32.79
CA ARG A 89 -14.27 2.96 34.16
C ARG A 89 -13.28 3.56 35.17
N TYR A 90 -11.97 3.46 34.92
CA TYR A 90 -10.96 4.06 35.79
C TYR A 90 -10.96 5.59 35.79
N LEU A 91 -11.20 6.24 34.66
CA LEU A 91 -11.35 7.70 34.59
C LEU A 91 -12.58 8.15 35.40
N SER A 92 -13.66 7.38 35.36
CA SER A 92 -14.86 7.61 36.18
C SER A 92 -14.55 7.51 37.67
N ILE A 93 -13.82 6.47 38.10
CA ILE A 93 -13.36 6.31 39.50
C ILE A 93 -12.48 7.48 39.94
N LEU A 94 -11.55 7.91 39.07
CA LEU A 94 -10.65 9.02 39.38
C LEU A 94 -11.43 10.33 39.61
N ILE A 95 -12.47 10.59 38.81
CA ILE A 95 -13.29 11.81 38.96
C ILE A 95 -14.27 11.69 40.13
N LEU A 96 -15.09 10.64 40.13
CA LEU A 96 -16.25 10.51 41.03
C LEU A 96 -15.83 10.12 42.45
N ASP A 97 -14.89 9.18 42.58
CA ASP A 97 -14.50 8.63 43.88
C ASP A 97 -13.25 9.31 44.43
N CYS A 98 -12.27 9.58 43.56
CA CYS A 98 -10.99 10.17 43.99
C CYS A 98 -10.93 11.69 43.90
N GLY A 99 -11.97 12.35 43.33
CA GLY A 99 -12.05 13.81 43.20
C GLY A 99 -10.96 14.43 42.32
N MET A 100 -10.37 13.67 41.40
CA MET A 100 -9.36 14.16 40.47
C MET A 100 -10.01 14.99 39.37
N ARG A 101 -9.43 16.17 39.08
CA ARG A 101 -9.88 17.00 37.98
C ARG A 101 -9.19 16.57 36.68
N ILE A 102 -9.96 16.04 35.74
CA ILE A 102 -9.52 15.74 34.37
C ILE A 102 -9.92 16.92 33.47
N PRO A 103 -8.99 17.54 32.71
CA PRO A 103 -9.24 18.75 31.94
C PRO A 103 -9.90 18.51 30.57
N PHE A 104 -10.43 17.31 30.33
CA PHE A 104 -11.09 16.91 29.08
C PHE A 104 -12.59 16.78 29.33
N GLU A 105 -13.39 17.10 28.32
CA GLU A 105 -14.84 16.92 28.40
C GLU A 105 -15.23 15.48 28.02
N PRO A 106 -16.12 14.83 28.79
CA PRO A 106 -16.64 13.52 28.42
C PRO A 106 -17.59 13.63 27.21
N ILE A 107 -17.54 12.64 26.34
CA ILE A 107 -18.43 12.52 25.16
C ILE A 107 -19.81 11.96 25.54
N ASP A 108 -19.90 11.24 26.65
CA ASP A 108 -21.15 10.72 27.20
C ASP A 108 -21.05 10.63 28.73
N THR A 109 -22.17 10.88 29.40
CA THR A 109 -22.24 10.94 30.86
C THR A 109 -23.48 10.20 31.36
N ASP A 110 -23.25 9.11 32.10
CA ASP A 110 -24.23 8.46 32.96
C ASP A 110 -23.93 8.85 34.42
N ARG A 111 -24.92 8.67 35.30
CA ARG A 111 -24.84 8.92 36.75
C ARG A 111 -23.62 8.25 37.42
N TYR A 112 -23.10 7.17 36.83
CA TYR A 112 -22.01 6.37 37.38
C TYR A 112 -20.81 6.22 36.45
N VAL A 113 -20.91 6.65 35.19
CA VAL A 113 -19.88 6.44 34.17
C VAL A 113 -19.72 7.70 33.33
N LEU A 114 -18.48 8.18 33.27
CA LEU A 114 -18.06 9.24 32.37
C LEU A 114 -17.27 8.58 31.24
N THR A 115 -17.74 8.75 30.01
CA THR A 115 -17.07 8.23 28.82
C THR A 115 -16.30 9.34 28.14
N PHE A 116 -15.01 9.13 27.94
CA PHE A 116 -14.08 10.00 27.24
C PHE A 116 -13.69 9.38 25.91
N GLU A 117 -13.42 10.24 24.93
CA GLU A 117 -12.69 9.83 23.74
C GLU A 117 -11.24 9.56 24.12
N ILE A 118 -10.81 8.30 24.03
CA ILE A 118 -9.42 7.92 24.31
C ILE A 118 -8.57 8.26 23.10
N ASN A 119 -7.99 9.46 23.12
CA ASN A 119 -7.10 9.97 22.08
C ASN A 119 -5.68 10.20 22.62
N THR A 120 -4.76 10.59 21.73
CA THR A 120 -3.35 10.82 22.06
C THR A 120 -3.14 11.89 23.13
N GLU A 121 -3.93 12.97 23.13
CA GLU A 121 -3.81 14.07 24.10
C GLU A 121 -4.18 13.61 25.52
N LEU A 122 -5.30 12.90 25.65
CA LEU A 122 -5.74 12.33 26.93
C LEU A 122 -4.71 11.33 27.46
N LEU A 123 -4.20 10.43 26.61
CA LEU A 123 -3.18 9.45 27.00
C LEU A 123 -1.91 10.11 27.50
N TYR A 124 -1.38 11.13 26.81
CA TYR A 124 -0.21 11.88 27.28
C TYR A 124 -0.46 12.60 28.60
N TRP A 125 -1.65 13.18 28.78
CA TRP A 125 -2.01 13.78 30.05
C TRP A 125 -2.02 12.76 31.18
N LEU A 126 -2.62 11.58 30.97
CA LEU A 126 -2.66 10.49 31.95
C LEU A 126 -1.25 10.02 32.35
N ILE A 127 -0.32 9.92 31.39
CA ILE A 127 1.10 9.61 31.67
C ILE A 127 1.74 10.71 32.51
N SER A 128 1.54 11.98 32.14
CA SER A 128 2.11 13.12 32.88
C SER A 128 1.61 13.20 34.33
N LYS A 129 0.45 12.59 34.59
CA LYS A 129 -0.20 12.52 35.89
C LYS A 129 -0.05 11.18 36.60
N ASP A 130 0.75 10.25 36.09
CA ASP A 130 0.87 8.88 36.64
C ASP A 130 1.17 8.86 38.15
N VAL A 131 2.09 9.72 38.62
CA VAL A 131 2.43 9.84 40.04
C VAL A 131 1.27 10.37 40.89
N GLU A 132 0.53 11.36 40.38
CA GLU A 132 -0.63 11.91 41.06
C GLU A 132 -1.76 10.86 41.13
N ILE A 133 -1.99 10.17 40.02
CA ILE A 133 -2.98 9.09 39.89
C ILE A 133 -2.65 7.95 40.85
N GLU A 134 -1.39 7.50 40.89
CA GLU A 134 -0.92 6.48 41.82
C GLU A 134 -1.22 6.85 43.27
N GLN A 135 -0.96 8.10 43.64
CA GLN A 135 -1.23 8.59 44.99
C GLN A 135 -2.73 8.57 45.30
N ARG A 136 -3.58 8.98 44.36
CA ARG A 136 -5.05 8.93 44.54
C ARG A 136 -5.57 7.52 44.77
N PHE A 137 -5.07 6.54 44.04
CA PHE A 137 -5.43 5.15 44.26
C PHE A 137 -4.93 4.61 45.61
N LYS A 138 -3.73 5.01 46.05
CA LYS A 138 -3.19 4.66 47.39
C LYS A 138 -4.04 5.26 48.51
N ASP A 139 -4.40 6.53 48.41
CA ASP A 139 -5.21 7.24 49.41
C ASP A 139 -6.61 6.61 49.58
N ASN A 140 -7.10 5.93 48.54
CA ASN A 140 -8.38 5.20 48.55
C ASN A 140 -8.23 3.68 48.76
N HIS A 141 -7.05 3.20 49.18
CA HIS A 141 -6.75 1.78 49.42
C HIS A 141 -6.96 0.84 48.20
N ASN A 142 -6.81 1.37 46.97
CA ASN A 142 -7.07 0.68 45.70
C ASN A 142 -5.78 0.44 44.89
N GLU A 143 -4.68 0.06 45.54
CA GLU A 143 -3.36 -0.12 44.91
C GLU A 143 -3.33 -1.18 43.80
N THR A 144 -4.12 -2.25 43.95
CA THR A 144 -4.24 -3.31 42.94
C THR A 144 -4.91 -2.79 41.66
N GLU A 145 -5.92 -1.95 41.80
CA GLU A 145 -6.62 -1.32 40.67
C GLU A 145 -5.69 -0.40 39.89
N TYR A 146 -4.81 0.35 40.58
CA TYR A 146 -3.79 1.17 39.92
C TYR A 146 -2.85 0.35 39.02
N LYS A 147 -2.43 -0.85 39.47
CA LYS A 147 -1.57 -1.73 38.64
C LYS A 147 -2.30 -2.18 37.36
N ILE A 148 -3.59 -2.47 37.45
CA ILE A 148 -4.42 -2.86 36.29
C ILE A 148 -4.59 -1.66 35.35
N TYR A 149 -4.99 -0.51 35.89
CA TYR A 149 -5.09 0.76 35.16
C TYR A 149 -3.79 1.07 34.40
N ARG A 150 -2.64 1.05 35.08
CA ARG A 150 -1.34 1.37 34.48
C ARG A 150 -0.96 0.39 33.38
N SER A 151 -1.24 -0.91 33.57
CA SER A 151 -1.04 -1.93 32.55
C SER A 151 -1.90 -1.69 31.30
N LEU A 152 -3.17 -1.33 31.48
CA LEU A 152 -4.08 -0.98 30.38
C LEU A 152 -3.62 0.26 29.63
N ILE A 153 -3.28 1.34 30.34
CA ILE A 153 -2.79 2.59 29.76
C ILE A 153 -1.51 2.34 28.95
N THR A 154 -0.53 1.65 29.54
CA THR A 154 0.74 1.32 28.85
C THR A 154 0.47 0.54 27.56
N LYS A 155 -0.40 -0.48 27.62
CA LYS A 155 -0.77 -1.27 26.45
C LYS A 155 -1.44 -0.44 25.37
N VAL A 156 -2.38 0.45 25.75
CA VAL A 156 -3.08 1.31 24.80
C VAL A 156 -2.12 2.31 24.16
N ILE A 157 -1.22 2.93 24.92
CA ILE A 157 -0.21 3.85 24.40
C ILE A 157 0.65 3.16 23.34
N THR A 158 1.21 1.99 23.63
CA THR A 158 2.06 1.27 22.67
C THR A 158 1.32 0.98 21.36
N ILE A 159 0.05 0.57 21.46
CA ILE A 159 -0.78 0.29 20.29
C ILE A 159 -1.13 1.58 19.53
N GLU A 160 -1.44 2.68 20.21
CA GLU A 160 -1.70 3.97 19.55
C GLU A 160 -0.45 4.51 18.88
N GLU A 161 0.73 4.38 19.49
CA GLU A 161 2.00 4.73 18.88
C GLU A 161 2.28 3.89 17.63
N GLU A 162 2.09 2.57 17.69
CA GLU A 162 2.23 1.68 16.54
C GLU A 162 1.23 2.03 15.42
N ALA A 163 -0.04 2.26 15.79
CA ALA A 163 -1.08 2.63 14.84
C ALA A 163 -0.77 3.99 14.19
N ASN A 164 -0.35 4.99 14.95
CA ASN A 164 0.01 6.31 14.43
C ASN A 164 1.25 6.26 13.52
N GLN A 165 2.25 5.45 13.86
CA GLN A 165 3.41 5.20 12.99
C GLN A 165 3.00 4.54 11.68
N GLU A 166 2.13 3.52 11.73
CA GLU A 166 1.62 2.85 10.55
C GLU A 166 0.76 3.79 9.69
N GLU A 167 -0.11 4.60 10.32
CA GLU A 167 -0.90 5.61 9.60
C GLU A 167 -0.01 6.63 8.90
N ALA A 168 1.00 7.17 9.58
CA ALA A 168 1.95 8.10 9.00
C ALA A 168 2.68 7.46 7.80
N ARG A 169 3.14 6.20 7.96
CA ARG A 169 3.77 5.44 6.88
C ARG A 169 2.84 5.26 5.68
N ILE A 170 1.60 4.82 5.90
CA ILE A 170 0.60 4.63 4.84
C ILE A 170 0.31 5.97 4.15
N ARG A 171 0.16 7.07 4.89
CA ARG A 171 -0.09 8.40 4.32
C ARG A 171 1.03 8.81 3.38
N VAL A 172 2.29 8.69 3.80
CA VAL A 172 3.46 9.01 2.95
C VAL A 172 3.50 8.10 1.72
N GLU A 173 3.40 6.78 1.91
CA GLU A 173 3.44 5.79 0.83
C GLU A 173 2.35 6.04 -0.23
N VAL A 174 1.11 6.30 0.21
CA VAL A 174 -0.01 6.55 -0.70
C VAL A 174 0.17 7.86 -1.45
N MET A 175 0.62 8.92 -0.78
CA MET A 175 0.82 10.22 -1.42
C MET A 175 1.91 10.14 -2.49
N GLU A 176 3.01 9.44 -2.22
CA GLU A 176 4.08 9.24 -3.20
C GLU A 176 3.61 8.42 -4.42
N ASP A 177 2.91 7.30 -4.19
CA ASP A 177 2.35 6.48 -5.28
C ASP A 177 1.33 7.28 -6.11
N MET A 178 0.51 8.12 -5.45
CA MET A 178 -0.50 8.95 -6.11
C MET A 178 0.11 10.05 -6.94
N ARG A 179 1.17 10.71 -6.46
CA ARG A 179 1.93 11.70 -7.23
C ARG A 179 2.45 11.09 -8.52
N GLN A 180 3.07 9.92 -8.45
CA GLN A 180 3.58 9.20 -9.62
C GLN A 180 2.44 8.75 -10.56
N ALA A 181 1.34 8.26 -10.02
CA ALA A 181 0.17 7.87 -10.81
C ALA A 181 -0.44 9.07 -11.54
N LEU A 182 -0.61 10.20 -10.85
CA LEU A 182 -1.15 11.44 -11.41
C LEU A 182 -0.24 11.99 -12.51
N ALA A 183 1.07 12.05 -12.25
CA ALA A 183 2.08 12.45 -13.23
C ALA A 183 2.01 11.62 -14.52
N TYR A 184 1.86 10.30 -14.39
CA TYR A 184 1.68 9.42 -15.55
C TYR A 184 0.38 9.73 -16.30
N VAL A 185 -0.75 9.83 -15.58
CA VAL A 185 -2.07 10.01 -16.21
C VAL A 185 -2.17 11.36 -16.92
N LEU A 186 -1.70 12.45 -16.29
CA LEU A 186 -1.72 13.78 -16.90
C LEU A 186 -0.83 13.88 -18.13
N LYS A 187 0.20 13.03 -18.26
CA LYS A 187 1.06 12.98 -19.45
C LYS A 187 0.32 12.51 -20.71
N TYR A 188 -0.77 11.74 -20.56
CA TYR A 188 -1.48 11.11 -21.67
C TYR A 188 -2.96 11.50 -21.79
N VAL A 189 -3.49 12.32 -20.90
CA VAL A 189 -4.88 12.77 -20.97
C VAL A 189 -5.08 13.74 -22.13
N ASP A 190 -6.21 13.61 -22.84
CA ASP A 190 -6.60 14.52 -23.91
C ASP A 190 -7.12 15.84 -23.33
N ALA A 191 -6.30 16.90 -23.40
CA ALA A 191 -6.59 18.22 -22.82
C ALA A 191 -7.65 19.03 -23.61
N ASP A 192 -8.03 18.59 -24.82
CA ASP A 192 -9.04 19.27 -25.63
C ASP A 192 -10.47 18.98 -25.15
N ARG A 193 -10.65 17.91 -24.36
CA ARG A 193 -11.93 17.48 -23.78
C ARG A 193 -12.50 18.46 -22.77
N SER A 194 -13.78 18.32 -22.42
CA SER A 194 -14.35 19.17 -21.35
C SER A 194 -13.70 18.86 -19.99
N ASP A 195 -13.63 19.84 -19.09
CA ASP A 195 -13.03 19.65 -17.76
C ASP A 195 -13.66 18.47 -17.00
N ARG A 196 -14.97 18.27 -17.18
CA ARG A 196 -15.69 17.14 -16.60
C ARG A 196 -15.20 15.79 -17.14
N GLU A 197 -14.99 15.69 -18.45
CA GLU A 197 -14.46 14.46 -19.08
C GLU A 197 -13.02 14.21 -18.65
N ILE A 198 -12.20 15.26 -18.58
CA ILE A 198 -10.81 15.18 -18.11
C ILE A 198 -10.78 14.65 -16.68
N VAL A 199 -11.53 15.26 -15.77
CA VAL A 199 -11.61 14.83 -14.36
C VAL A 199 -12.10 13.38 -14.25
N SER A 200 -13.13 12.99 -15.02
CA SER A 200 -13.64 11.62 -15.02
C SER A 200 -12.55 10.63 -15.45
N TYR A 201 -11.88 10.92 -16.58
CA TYR A 201 -10.80 10.06 -17.09
C TYR A 201 -9.65 9.95 -16.10
N VAL A 202 -9.21 11.09 -15.53
CA VAL A 202 -8.11 11.11 -14.56
C VAL A 202 -8.46 10.26 -13.35
N ASN A 203 -9.67 10.40 -12.79
CA ASN A 203 -10.12 9.64 -11.62
C ASN A 203 -10.22 8.12 -11.88
N ASP A 204 -10.59 7.72 -13.11
CA ASP A 204 -10.63 6.30 -13.48
C ASP A 204 -9.22 5.73 -13.72
N ALA A 205 -8.37 6.48 -14.43
CA ALA A 205 -7.04 6.05 -14.80
C ALA A 205 -6.06 6.05 -13.61
N ILE A 206 -6.16 7.02 -12.70
CA ILE A 206 -5.26 7.15 -11.54
C ILE A 206 -5.36 5.93 -10.63
N MET A 207 -6.57 5.38 -10.43
CA MET A 207 -6.76 4.16 -9.63
C MET A 207 -5.98 2.97 -10.20
N THR A 208 -6.06 2.78 -11.51
CA THR A 208 -5.37 1.69 -12.20
C THR A 208 -3.86 1.84 -12.03
N ARG A 209 -3.35 3.06 -12.22
CA ARG A 209 -1.91 3.36 -12.10
C ARG A 209 -1.39 3.28 -10.67
N TYR A 210 -2.12 3.83 -9.71
CA TYR A 210 -1.82 3.70 -8.29
C TYR A 210 -1.69 2.22 -7.89
N TYR A 211 -2.66 1.38 -8.28
CA TYR A 211 -2.55 -0.04 -7.99
C TYR A 211 -1.37 -0.70 -8.70
N ASP A 212 -1.07 -0.35 -9.96
CA ASP A 212 0.12 -0.88 -10.66
C ASP A 212 1.42 -0.53 -9.93
N ILE A 213 1.55 0.72 -9.44
CA ILE A 213 2.72 1.19 -8.67
C ILE A 213 2.83 0.41 -7.36
N GLN A 214 1.74 0.28 -6.60
CA GLN A 214 1.73 -0.51 -5.36
C GLN A 214 2.10 -1.97 -5.59
N ALA A 215 1.60 -2.57 -6.66
CA ALA A 215 1.96 -3.93 -7.03
C ALA A 215 3.46 -4.05 -7.30
N ASN A 216 4.02 -3.13 -8.07
CA ASN A 216 5.44 -3.13 -8.36
C ASN A 216 6.29 -2.94 -7.08
N ARG A 217 5.91 -2.02 -6.19
CA ARG A 217 6.58 -1.83 -4.88
C ARG A 217 6.58 -3.11 -4.04
N ASN A 218 5.46 -3.84 -4.07
CA ASN A 218 5.30 -5.10 -3.34
C ASN A 218 5.85 -6.33 -4.09
N GLY A 219 6.56 -6.15 -5.21
CA GLY A 219 7.11 -7.24 -6.03
C GLY A 219 6.04 -8.13 -6.69
N LEU A 220 4.82 -7.62 -6.86
CA LEU A 220 3.73 -8.32 -7.53
C LEU A 220 3.78 -8.06 -9.03
N ARG A 221 3.64 -9.11 -9.84
CA ARG A 221 3.54 -9.01 -11.30
C ARG A 221 2.15 -9.42 -11.78
N ARG A 222 1.65 -8.73 -12.80
CA ARG A 222 0.39 -9.07 -13.46
C ARG A 222 0.58 -10.28 -14.36
N VAL A 223 -0.30 -11.25 -14.20
CA VAL A 223 -0.29 -12.53 -14.91
C VAL A 223 -1.69 -12.79 -15.42
N ARG A 224 -1.83 -13.04 -16.73
CA ARG A 224 -3.12 -13.37 -17.34
C ARG A 224 -3.35 -14.88 -17.26
N LYS A 225 -4.39 -15.31 -16.55
CA LYS A 225 -4.79 -16.71 -16.41
C LYS A 225 -6.28 -16.86 -16.73
N SER A 226 -6.60 -17.67 -17.74
CA SER A 226 -7.98 -18.01 -18.13
C SER A 226 -8.88 -16.78 -18.35
N GLY A 227 -8.38 -15.76 -19.05
CA GLY A 227 -9.12 -14.53 -19.32
C GLY A 227 -9.18 -13.51 -18.18
N SER A 228 -8.76 -13.90 -16.96
CA SER A 228 -8.66 -13.00 -15.80
C SER A 228 -7.22 -12.52 -15.57
N ASP A 229 -7.07 -11.27 -15.15
CA ASP A 229 -5.80 -10.74 -14.66
C ASP A 229 -5.65 -11.02 -13.17
N ARG A 230 -4.56 -11.67 -12.80
CA ARG A 230 -4.18 -11.90 -11.41
C ARG A 230 -2.84 -11.23 -11.14
N ARG A 231 -2.64 -10.74 -9.92
CA ARG A 231 -1.35 -10.28 -9.45
C ARG A 231 -0.79 -11.30 -8.47
N MET A 232 0.47 -11.66 -8.65
CA MET A 232 1.14 -12.63 -7.78
C MET A 232 2.59 -12.26 -7.58
N ARG A 233 3.14 -12.60 -6.42
CA ARG A 233 4.57 -12.48 -6.14
C ARG A 233 5.27 -13.62 -6.87
N PRO A 234 6.12 -13.33 -7.87
CA PRO A 234 6.76 -14.39 -8.61
C PRO A 234 7.84 -15.07 -7.75
N ARG A 235 8.22 -16.28 -8.13
CA ARG A 235 9.29 -17.03 -7.48
C ARG A 235 10.20 -17.69 -8.50
N PHE A 236 11.47 -17.83 -8.13
CA PHE A 236 12.36 -18.76 -8.81
C PHE A 236 11.99 -20.18 -8.36
N SER A 237 11.81 -21.09 -9.32
CA SER A 237 11.59 -22.51 -9.05
C SER A 237 12.93 -23.24 -8.94
N SER A 238 13.62 -23.39 -10.07
CA SER A 238 15.02 -23.80 -10.15
C SER A 238 15.69 -23.03 -11.29
N ALA A 239 17.02 -22.91 -11.28
CA ALA A 239 17.73 -22.20 -12.34
C ALA A 239 17.46 -22.83 -13.71
N LEU A 240 17.46 -24.16 -13.78
CA LEU A 240 17.11 -24.89 -14.99
C LEU A 240 15.69 -24.57 -15.46
N MET A 241 14.69 -24.72 -14.59
CA MET A 241 13.29 -24.45 -14.93
C MET A 241 13.07 -22.98 -15.34
N THR A 242 13.79 -22.05 -14.72
CA THR A 242 13.75 -20.63 -15.07
C THR A 242 14.31 -20.37 -16.48
N VAL A 243 15.31 -21.15 -16.92
CA VAL A 243 15.87 -21.04 -18.27
C VAL A 243 14.99 -21.74 -19.32
N ILE A 244 14.54 -22.96 -19.06
CA ILE A 244 13.84 -23.78 -20.07
C ILE A 244 12.31 -23.66 -20.01
N GLY A 245 11.74 -23.34 -18.86
CA GLY A 245 10.30 -23.12 -18.64
C GLY A 245 9.51 -24.31 -18.09
N TYR A 246 10.17 -25.45 -17.82
CA TYR A 246 9.56 -26.67 -17.27
C TYR A 246 10.64 -27.53 -16.60
N GLU A 247 10.22 -28.54 -15.85
CA GLU A 247 11.13 -29.45 -15.14
C GLU A 247 11.53 -30.62 -16.03
N ILE A 248 12.81 -31.03 -15.98
CA ILE A 248 13.34 -32.19 -16.69
C ILE A 248 14.30 -32.97 -15.79
N PRO A 249 14.45 -34.29 -15.98
CA PRO A 249 15.47 -35.07 -15.28
C PRO A 249 16.89 -34.63 -15.65
N GLU A 250 17.79 -34.63 -14.65
CA GLU A 250 19.18 -34.16 -14.80
C GLU A 250 19.97 -34.90 -15.89
N TRP A 251 19.74 -36.20 -16.06
CA TRP A 251 20.42 -37.02 -17.08
C TRP A 251 20.13 -36.58 -18.53
N VAL A 252 19.03 -35.86 -18.76
CA VAL A 252 18.63 -35.39 -20.11
C VAL A 252 19.62 -34.33 -20.61
N LEU A 253 20.10 -33.47 -19.72
CA LEU A 253 21.04 -32.38 -20.05
C LEU A 253 22.35 -32.92 -20.60
N THR A 254 22.90 -33.96 -19.95
CA THR A 254 24.21 -34.54 -20.32
C THR A 254 24.14 -35.44 -21.56
N LYS A 255 23.00 -36.08 -21.85
CA LYS A 255 22.90 -37.09 -22.92
C LYS A 255 22.23 -36.63 -24.20
N LYS A 256 21.46 -35.53 -24.18
CA LYS A 256 20.59 -35.16 -25.32
C LYS A 256 20.94 -33.84 -25.99
N LEU A 257 21.82 -33.04 -25.41
CA LEU A 257 22.30 -31.79 -26.01
C LEU A 257 23.66 -32.00 -26.68
N SER A 258 23.92 -31.26 -27.77
CA SER A 258 25.28 -31.15 -28.28
C SER A 258 26.12 -30.33 -27.30
N GLU A 259 27.43 -30.54 -27.27
CA GLU A 259 28.38 -29.85 -26.39
C GLU A 259 28.17 -28.33 -26.40
N GLN A 260 28.13 -27.72 -27.59
CA GLN A 260 27.88 -26.28 -27.72
C GLN A 260 26.54 -25.82 -27.09
N ASN A 261 25.48 -26.63 -27.20
CA ASN A 261 24.18 -26.28 -26.62
C ASN A 261 24.13 -26.52 -25.11
N ALA A 262 24.87 -27.52 -24.62
CA ALA A 262 25.07 -27.75 -23.19
C ALA A 262 25.84 -26.56 -22.56
N GLU A 263 26.93 -26.11 -23.18
CA GLU A 263 27.68 -24.93 -22.73
C GLU A 263 26.82 -23.66 -22.73
N PHE A 264 26.06 -23.42 -23.81
CA PHE A 264 25.15 -22.28 -23.89
C PHE A 264 24.11 -22.31 -22.76
N LEU A 265 23.53 -23.48 -22.48
CA LEU A 265 22.55 -23.64 -21.43
C LEU A 265 23.18 -23.50 -20.03
N GLN A 266 24.35 -24.09 -19.81
CA GLN A 266 25.08 -24.01 -18.54
C GLN A 266 25.42 -22.55 -18.20
N LYS A 267 25.86 -21.76 -19.20
CA LYS A 267 26.12 -20.33 -19.02
C LYS A 267 24.88 -19.57 -18.54
N LEU A 268 23.70 -19.90 -19.09
CA LEU A 268 22.44 -19.31 -18.67
C LEU A 268 22.06 -19.76 -17.25
N ILE A 269 22.19 -21.06 -16.94
CA ILE A 269 21.90 -21.63 -15.62
C ILE A 269 22.74 -20.94 -14.55
N MET A 270 24.07 -20.86 -14.75
CA MET A 270 24.97 -20.21 -13.79
C MET A 270 24.62 -18.74 -13.56
N SER A 271 24.26 -18.01 -14.62
CA SER A 271 23.83 -16.61 -14.49
C SER A 271 22.52 -16.48 -13.71
N VAL A 272 21.57 -17.41 -13.93
CA VAL A 272 20.32 -17.44 -13.16
C VAL A 272 20.56 -17.85 -11.71
N GLU A 273 21.46 -18.79 -11.43
CA GLU A 273 21.84 -19.15 -10.05
C GLU A 273 22.43 -17.96 -9.29
N GLU A 274 23.25 -17.14 -9.96
CA GLU A 274 23.77 -15.91 -9.37
C GLU A 274 22.65 -14.91 -9.10
N ASP A 275 21.76 -14.69 -10.06
CA ASP A 275 20.60 -13.81 -9.89
C ASP A 275 19.66 -14.29 -8.78
N MET A 276 19.44 -15.60 -8.65
CA MET A 276 18.68 -16.20 -7.56
C MET A 276 19.33 -15.92 -6.20
N ARG A 277 20.66 -15.99 -6.13
CA ARG A 277 21.43 -15.73 -4.90
C ARG A 277 21.39 -14.26 -4.51
N GLU A 278 21.51 -13.38 -5.49
CA GLU A 278 21.50 -11.92 -5.29
C GLU A 278 20.07 -11.32 -5.24
N GLY A 279 19.03 -12.09 -5.55
CA GLY A 279 17.66 -11.60 -5.63
C GLY A 279 17.40 -10.67 -6.81
N ARG A 280 18.16 -10.78 -7.91
CA ARG A 280 17.98 -9.96 -9.12
C ARG A 280 16.83 -10.49 -9.97
N GLU A 281 15.78 -9.67 -10.12
CA GLU A 281 14.57 -10.04 -10.87
C GLU A 281 14.49 -9.41 -12.27
N GLU A 282 15.50 -8.64 -12.66
CA GLU A 282 15.52 -7.91 -13.92
C GLU A 282 15.73 -8.84 -15.13
N GLY A 283 14.91 -8.66 -16.17
CA GLY A 283 15.03 -9.44 -17.40
C GLY A 283 14.32 -10.79 -17.38
N TYR A 284 13.47 -11.06 -16.38
CA TYR A 284 12.62 -12.24 -16.32
C TYR A 284 11.16 -11.90 -16.68
N ASN A 285 10.50 -12.83 -17.36
CA ASN A 285 9.05 -12.86 -17.55
C ASN A 285 8.42 -13.75 -16.46
N VAL A 286 7.11 -13.61 -16.26
CA VAL A 286 6.37 -14.41 -15.27
C VAL A 286 5.36 -15.32 -15.96
N THR A 287 5.36 -16.60 -15.60
CA THR A 287 4.40 -17.58 -16.12
C THR A 287 3.01 -17.46 -15.48
N ALA A 288 2.02 -18.14 -16.05
CA ALA A 288 0.66 -18.27 -15.48
C ALA A 288 0.63 -18.85 -14.04
N LYS A 289 1.71 -19.51 -13.62
CA LYS A 289 1.89 -20.10 -12.29
C LYS A 289 2.63 -19.19 -11.32
N GLY A 290 3.12 -18.03 -11.77
CA GLY A 290 3.91 -17.11 -10.94
C GLY A 290 5.38 -17.49 -10.85
N GLU A 291 5.93 -18.14 -11.86
CA GLU A 291 7.33 -18.56 -11.88
C GLU A 291 8.13 -17.67 -12.84
N TYR A 292 9.36 -17.33 -12.48
CA TYR A 292 10.26 -16.59 -13.36
C TYR A 292 10.71 -17.47 -14.54
N VAL A 293 10.75 -16.86 -15.73
CA VAL A 293 11.33 -17.44 -16.94
C VAL A 293 12.15 -16.39 -17.66
N VAL A 294 13.37 -16.73 -18.08
CA VAL A 294 14.27 -15.79 -18.78
C VAL A 294 13.61 -15.14 -20.00
N SER A 295 13.77 -13.82 -20.13
CA SER A 295 13.38 -13.09 -21.35
C SER A 295 14.40 -13.29 -22.48
N GLY A 296 13.99 -13.05 -23.73
CA GLY A 296 14.92 -13.10 -24.86
C GLY A 296 16.08 -12.09 -24.73
N ALA A 297 15.82 -10.93 -24.10
CA ALA A 297 16.82 -9.88 -23.90
C ALA A 297 17.87 -10.34 -22.87
N TYR A 298 17.42 -10.96 -21.78
CA TYR A 298 18.29 -11.56 -20.79
C TYR A 298 19.20 -12.63 -21.41
N VAL A 299 18.63 -13.52 -22.20
CA VAL A 299 19.37 -14.60 -22.87
C VAL A 299 20.42 -14.05 -23.84
N ALA A 300 20.09 -13.00 -24.60
CA ALA A 300 21.02 -12.32 -25.50
C ALA A 300 22.20 -11.71 -24.73
N ARG A 301 21.91 -10.97 -23.66
CA ARG A 301 22.91 -10.32 -22.79
C ARG A 301 23.89 -11.33 -22.19
N VAL A 302 23.37 -12.39 -21.56
CA VAL A 302 24.22 -13.40 -20.89
C VAL A 302 25.02 -14.21 -21.91
N SER A 303 24.42 -14.59 -23.03
CA SER A 303 25.10 -15.39 -24.05
C SER A 303 26.12 -14.60 -24.88
N GLY A 304 25.97 -13.27 -24.98
CA GLY A 304 26.77 -12.42 -25.87
C GLY A 304 26.36 -12.54 -27.34
N LEU A 305 25.20 -13.16 -27.62
CA LEU A 305 24.69 -13.36 -28.98
C LEU A 305 23.64 -12.28 -29.33
N PRO A 306 23.46 -11.96 -30.63
CA PRO A 306 22.34 -11.13 -31.07
C PRO A 306 21.00 -11.72 -30.62
N TYR A 307 20.05 -10.83 -30.28
CA TYR A 307 18.74 -11.18 -29.69
C TYR A 307 18.04 -12.34 -30.42
N GLU A 308 17.90 -12.23 -31.74
CA GLU A 308 17.22 -13.24 -32.55
C GLU A 308 17.94 -14.59 -32.55
N THR A 309 19.27 -14.59 -32.57
CA THR A 309 20.09 -15.82 -32.52
C THR A 309 19.94 -16.51 -31.17
N ALA A 310 20.07 -15.74 -30.08
CA ALA A 310 19.96 -16.24 -28.71
C ALA A 310 18.56 -16.83 -28.45
N ARG A 311 17.52 -16.10 -28.86
CA ARG A 311 16.11 -16.51 -28.76
C ARG A 311 15.82 -17.79 -29.54
N LYS A 312 16.23 -17.86 -30.81
CA LYS A 312 16.03 -19.06 -31.66
C LYS A 312 16.78 -20.27 -31.14
N ARG A 313 18.01 -20.07 -30.64
CA ARG A 313 18.82 -21.14 -30.06
C ARG A 313 18.15 -21.73 -28.82
N LEU A 314 17.73 -20.88 -27.88
CA LEU A 314 17.01 -21.33 -26.69
C LEU A 314 15.69 -22.01 -27.05
N ALA A 315 14.93 -21.48 -28.01
CA ALA A 315 13.68 -22.10 -28.46
C ALA A 315 13.90 -23.52 -29.05
N ARG A 316 14.98 -23.74 -29.81
CA ARG A 316 15.34 -25.08 -30.33
C ARG A 316 15.73 -26.03 -29.20
N ILE A 317 16.50 -25.55 -28.21
CA ILE A 317 16.85 -26.34 -27.02
C ILE A 317 15.58 -26.73 -26.27
N ARG A 318 14.68 -25.78 -25.99
CA ARG A 318 13.38 -26.05 -25.36
C ARG A 318 12.60 -27.10 -26.15
N LYS A 319 12.35 -26.88 -27.44
CA LYS A 319 11.62 -27.86 -28.27
C LYS A 319 12.23 -29.27 -28.26
N LYS A 320 13.56 -29.38 -28.19
CA LYS A 320 14.25 -30.68 -28.10
C LYS A 320 14.07 -31.35 -26.73
N LEU A 321 14.00 -30.57 -25.66
CA LEU A 321 13.89 -31.05 -24.28
C LEU A 321 12.43 -31.26 -23.84
N GLU A 322 11.46 -30.65 -24.51
CA GLU A 322 10.03 -30.68 -24.17
C GLU A 322 9.47 -32.11 -24.08
N ILE A 323 9.95 -33.04 -24.90
CA ILE A 323 9.53 -34.46 -24.85
C ILE A 323 9.92 -35.18 -23.54
N TYR A 324 10.75 -34.54 -22.71
CA TYR A 324 11.21 -35.06 -21.42
C TYR A 324 10.66 -34.24 -20.23
N SER A 325 9.69 -33.35 -20.46
CA SER A 325 9.06 -32.56 -19.39
C SER A 325 8.28 -33.46 -18.43
N LEU A 326 8.43 -33.23 -17.13
CA LEU A 326 7.70 -33.92 -16.07
C LEU A 326 6.29 -33.37 -15.84
#